data_AF-A0AAU6EI79-F1
#
_entry.id   AF-A0AAU6EI79-F1
#
_cell.length_a   1.000
_cell.length_b   1.000
_cell.length_c   1.000
_cell.angle_alpha   90.00
_cell.angle_beta   90.00
_cell.angle_gamma   90.00
#
_symmetry.space_group_name_H-M   'P 1'
#
loop_
_entity.id
_entity.type
_entity.pdbx_description
1 polymer ?
#
loop_
_entity_poly.entity_id
_entity_poly.type
_entity_poly.pdbx_seq_one_letter_code
_entity_poly.pdbx_strand_id
1 'polypeptide(L)'
;MEAVEYIAKIEELLEGSPITASSVVVDVRDLLTAGEFALAFDTMCSWIYEDELSISEEYYAQLVRLSEDLGSRDLIARMRELVTG
;
A
#
# COMPACT_ATOMS: atom_id res chain seq x y z
N MET A 1 0.60 3.43 16.30
CA MET A 1 1.28 2.12 16.17
C MET A 1 2.78 2.32 16.36
N GLU A 2 3.48 1.28 16.80
CA GLU A 2 4.95 1.26 16.88
C GLU A 2 5.57 1.00 15.50
N ALA A 3 6.84 1.37 15.31
CA ALA A 3 7.56 1.20 14.04
C ALA A 3 7.52 -0.26 13.54
N VAL A 4 7.68 -1.24 14.43
CA VAL A 4 7.64 -2.67 14.09
C VAL A 4 6.27 -3.10 13.55
N GLU A 5 5.19 -2.48 14.04
CA GLU A 5 3.83 -2.79 13.59
C GLU A 5 3.57 -2.19 12.20
N TYR A 6 4.09 -1.00 11.90
CA TYR A 6 3.99 -0.41 10.56
C TYR A 6 4.76 -1.24 9.53
N ILE A 7 5.98 -1.68 9.85
CA ILE A 7 6.77 -2.54 8.97
C ILE A 7 6.00 -3.83 8.66
N ALA A 8 5.49 -4.51 9.69
CA ALA A 8 4.76 -5.76 9.51
C ALA A 8 3.51 -5.59 8.63
N LYS A 9 2.71 -4.55 8.87
CA LYS A 9 1.49 -4.30 8.08
C LYS A 9 1.77 -3.91 6.63
N ILE A 10 2.80 -3.09 6.39
CA ILE A 10 3.14 -2.68 5.02
C ILE A 10 3.75 -3.85 4.25
N GLU A 11 4.58 -4.69 4.87
CA GLU A 11 5.07 -5.93 4.24
C GLU A 11 3.91 -6.88 3.91
N GLU A 12 2.96 -7.09 4.82
CA GLU A 12 1.77 -7.93 4.57
C GLU A 12 0.97 -7.41 3.35
N LEU A 13 0.75 -6.10 3.28
CA LEU A 13 0.09 -5.47 2.14
C LEU A 13 0.90 -5.61 0.85
N LEU A 14 2.23 -5.48 0.92
CA LEU A 14 3.11 -5.60 -0.25
C LEU A 14 3.11 -7.03 -0.79
N GLU A 15 3.19 -8.03 0.08
CA GLU A 15 3.11 -9.45 -0.27
C GLU A 15 1.75 -9.84 -0.85
N GLY A 16 0.67 -9.24 -0.35
CA GLY A 16 -0.69 -9.44 -0.86
C GLY A 16 -1.06 -8.56 -2.07
N SER A 17 -0.16 -7.66 -2.50
CA SER A 17 -0.45 -6.71 -3.57
C SER A 17 -0.44 -7.36 -4.96
N PRO A 18 -1.15 -6.77 -5.95
CA PRO A 18 -1.04 -7.19 -7.36
C PRO A 18 0.27 -6.72 -8.03
N ILE A 19 1.18 -6.06 -7.32
CA ILE A 19 2.42 -5.50 -7.87
C ILE A 19 3.38 -6.64 -8.21
N THR A 20 3.71 -6.79 -9.49
CA THR A 20 4.67 -7.79 -9.98
C THR A 20 6.04 -7.20 -10.30
N ALA A 21 6.14 -5.87 -10.40
CA ALA A 21 7.38 -5.17 -10.66
C ALA A 21 8.33 -5.27 -9.45
N SER A 22 9.40 -6.05 -9.60
CA SER A 22 10.37 -6.29 -8.52
C SER A 22 11.08 -5.02 -8.06
N SER A 23 11.25 -4.03 -8.94
CA SER A 23 11.83 -2.73 -8.58
C SER A 23 10.95 -2.00 -7.55
N VAL A 24 9.64 -2.01 -7.72
CA VAL A 24 8.70 -1.34 -6.82
C VAL A 24 8.71 -2.02 -5.44
N VAL A 25 8.76 -3.35 -5.42
CA VAL A 25 8.87 -4.12 -4.16
C VAL A 25 10.16 -3.77 -3.42
N VAL A 26 11.29 -3.64 -4.14
CA VAL A 26 12.56 -3.22 -3.55
C VAL A 26 12.48 -1.79 -3.00
N ASP A 27 11.93 -0.86 -3.79
CA ASP A 27 11.81 0.55 -3.39
C ASP A 27 10.96 0.71 -2.11
N VAL A 28 9.83 0.01 -2.02
CA VAL A 28 8.98 0.02 -0.81
C VAL A 28 9.74 -0.53 0.41
N ARG A 29 10.53 -1.60 0.25
CA ARG A 29 11.33 -2.20 1.33
C ARG A 29 12.47 -1.30 1.79
N ASP A 30 13.10 -0.61 0.87
CA ASP A 30 14.15 0.37 1.18
C ASP A 30 13.58 1.54 1.99
N LEU A 31 12.38 2.02 1.63
CA LEU A 31 11.65 3.04 2.38
C LEU A 31 11.27 2.56 3.79
N LEU A 32 10.82 1.31 3.94
CA LEU A 32 10.55 0.72 5.26
C LEU A 32 11.82 0.66 6.13
N THR A 33 12.94 0.27 5.53
CA THR A 33 14.25 0.22 6.21
C THR A 33 14.71 1.60 6.65
N ALA A 34 14.39 2.64 5.88
CA ALA A 34 14.67 4.04 6.22
C ALA A 34 13.71 4.62 7.28
N GLY A 35 12.64 3.92 7.65
CA GLY A 35 11.60 4.42 8.55
C GLY A 35 10.58 5.35 7.90
N GLU A 36 10.57 5.43 6.57
CA GLU A 36 9.71 6.30 5.78
C GLU A 36 8.35 5.60 5.50
N PHE A 37 7.61 5.24 6.55
CA PHE A 37 6.42 4.38 6.45
C PHE A 37 5.29 4.97 5.60
N ALA A 38 5.02 6.27 5.76
CA ALA A 38 3.99 6.94 4.99
C ALA A 38 4.35 6.97 3.49
N LEU A 39 5.62 7.21 3.16
CA LEU A 39 6.11 7.22 1.78
C LEU A 39 6.14 5.82 1.18
N ALA A 40 6.50 4.79 1.96
CA ALA A 40 6.44 3.39 1.54
C ALA A 40 5.00 2.98 1.16
N PHE A 41 4.04 3.34 2.02
CA PHE A 41 2.62 3.08 1.78
C PHE A 41 2.09 3.86 0.57
N ASP A 42 2.43 5.15 0.46
CA ASP A 42 2.01 6.02 -0.66
C ASP A 42 2.57 5.54 -2.01
N THR A 43 3.83 5.11 -2.03
CA THR A 43 4.48 4.55 -3.22
C THR A 43 3.75 3.31 -3.73
N MET A 44 3.43 2.38 -2.82
CA MET A 44 2.67 1.18 -3.16
C MET A 44 1.27 1.52 -3.69
N CYS A 45 0.55 2.42 -3.03
CA CYS A 45 -0.81 2.81 -3.44
C CYS A 45 -0.80 3.54 -4.78
N SER A 46 0.18 4.41 -5.01
CA SER A 46 0.34 5.14 -6.28
C SER A 46 0.60 4.17 -7.42
N TRP A 47 1.45 3.17 -7.22
CA TRP A 47 1.70 2.16 -8.25
C TRP A 47 0.44 1.36 -8.60
N ILE A 48 -0.31 0.90 -7.59
CA ILE A 48 -1.57 0.18 -7.82
C ILE A 48 -2.56 1.06 -8.60
N TYR A 49 -2.64 2.34 -8.26
CA TYR A 49 -3.56 3.27 -8.91
C TYR A 49 -3.16 3.60 -10.35
N GLU A 50 -1.90 3.96 -10.57
CA GLU A 50 -1.37 4.41 -11.87
C GLU A 50 -1.34 3.28 -12.91
N ASP A 51 -1.05 2.05 -12.49
CA ASP A 51 -1.09 0.86 -13.35
C ASP A 51 -2.50 0.24 -13.44
N GLU A 52 -3.52 0.87 -12.85
CA GLU A 52 -4.91 0.41 -12.82
C GLU A 52 -5.06 -1.06 -12.35
N LEU A 53 -4.26 -1.46 -11.35
CA LEU A 53 -4.20 -2.86 -10.90
C LEU A 53 -5.46 -3.21 -10.11
N SER A 54 -6.20 -4.22 -10.57
CA SER A 54 -7.37 -4.75 -9.86
C SER A 54 -7.02 -5.29 -8.47
N ILE A 55 -7.82 -4.93 -7.48
CA ILE A 55 -7.68 -5.38 -6.09
C ILE A 55 -9.00 -5.94 -5.56
N SER A 56 -8.94 -6.82 -4.56
CA SER A 56 -10.14 -7.35 -3.90
C SER A 56 -10.74 -6.33 -2.91
N GLU A 57 -12.01 -6.51 -2.56
CA GLU A 57 -12.66 -5.69 -1.52
C GLU A 57 -11.97 -5.85 -0.15
N GLU A 58 -11.47 -7.05 0.16
CA GLU A 58 -10.71 -7.32 1.39
C GLU A 58 -9.39 -6.54 1.41
N TYR A 59 -8.62 -6.59 0.32
CA TYR A 59 -7.37 -5.85 0.20
C TYR A 59 -7.61 -4.33 0.31
N TYR A 60 -8.62 -3.83 -0.39
CA TYR A 60 -9.04 -2.43 -0.30
C TYR A 60 -9.40 -2.00 1.12
N ALA A 61 -10.12 -2.84 1.87
CA ALA A 61 -10.46 -2.55 3.26
C ALA A 61 -9.22 -2.45 4.17
N GLN A 62 -8.17 -3.24 3.90
CA GLN A 62 -6.90 -3.15 4.61
C GLN A 62 -6.16 -1.84 4.29
N LEU A 63 -6.13 -1.42 3.02
CA LEU A 63 -5.59 -0.12 2.61
C LEU A 63 -6.30 1.04 3.30
N VAL A 64 -7.65 1.03 3.33
CA VAL A 64 -8.45 2.05 4.01
C VAL A 64 -8.05 2.17 5.47
N ARG A 65 -7.97 1.05 6.20
CA ARG A 65 -7.59 1.06 7.62
C ARG A 65 -6.21 1.65 7.85
N LEU A 66 -5.22 1.28 7.02
CA LEU A 66 -3.86 1.78 7.21
C LEU A 66 -3.72 3.26 6.81
N SER A 67 -4.53 3.73 5.84
CA SER A 67 -4.60 5.14 5.44
C SER A 67 -5.14 6.08 6.52
N GLU A 68 -5.85 5.55 7.52
CA GLU A 68 -6.30 6.34 8.66
C GLU A 68 -5.11 6.87 9.48
N ASP A 69 -4.05 6.07 9.57
CA ASP A 69 -2.82 6.34 10.33
C ASP A 69 -1.73 6.99 9.47
N LEU A 70 -1.50 6.50 8.24
CA LEU A 70 -0.37 6.91 7.39
C LEU A 70 -0.70 8.02 6.38
N GLY A 71 -1.98 8.35 6.19
CA GLY A 71 -2.41 9.34 5.20
C GLY A 71 -2.84 8.73 3.87
N SER A 72 -2.81 9.53 2.80
CA SER A 72 -3.22 9.13 1.43
C SER A 72 -4.70 8.74 1.24
N ARG A 73 -5.58 9.22 2.13
CA ARG A 73 -7.04 8.92 2.11
C ARG A 73 -7.70 9.27 0.78
N ASP A 74 -7.31 10.38 0.14
CA ASP A 74 -7.88 10.80 -1.14
C ASP A 74 -7.49 9.85 -2.29
N LEU A 75 -6.24 9.36 -2.28
CA LEU A 75 -5.77 8.35 -3.24
C LEU A 75 -6.50 7.04 -3.01
N ILE A 76 -6.57 6.56 -1.77
CA ILE A 76 -7.32 5.34 -1.44
C ILE A 76 -8.78 5.46 -1.86
N ALA A 77 -9.44 6.60 -1.62
CA ALA A 77 -10.83 6.79 -2.04
C ALA A 77 -11.02 6.64 -3.55
N ARG A 78 -10.05 7.05 -4.37
CA ARG A 78 -10.07 6.85 -5.83
C ARG A 78 -9.85 5.39 -6.22
N MET A 79 -8.95 4.69 -5.53
CA MET A 79 -8.69 3.25 -5.76
C MET A 79 -9.93 2.36 -5.57
N ARG A 80 -11.03 2.87 -4.99
CA ARG A 80 -12.33 2.19 -4.97
C ARG A 80 -12.79 1.75 -6.37
N GLU A 81 -12.42 2.49 -7.42
CA GLU A 81 -12.76 2.15 -8.80
C GLU A 81 -12.03 0.89 -9.33
N LEU A 82 -10.93 0.51 -8.69
CA LEU A 82 -10.12 -0.67 -9.03
C LEU A 82 -10.57 -1.94 -8.29
N VAL A 83 -11.56 -1.83 -7.41
CA VAL A 83 -12.06 -2.96 -6.63
C VAL A 83 -12.88 -3.90 -7.51
N THR A 84 -12.42 -5.14 -7.63
CA THR A 84 -13.11 -6.21 -8.34
C THR A 84 -13.65 -7.26 -7.37
N GLY A 85 -14.94 -7.55 -7.45
CA GLY A 85 -15.66 -8.48 -6.57
C GLY A 85 -17.15 -8.40 -6.81
#